data_AF-A0AAW2SKE6-F1
#
_entry.id   AF-A0AAW2SKE6-F1
#
_cell.length_a   1.000
_cell.length_b   1.000
_cell.length_c   1.000
_cell.angle_alpha   90.00
_cell.angle_beta   90.00
_cell.angle_gamma   90.00
#
_symmetry.space_group_name_H-M   'P 1'
#
loop_
_entity.id
_entity.type
_entity.pdbx_description
1 polymer ?
#
loop_
_entity_poly.entity_id
_entity_poly.type
_entity_poly.pdbx_seq_one_letter_code
_entity_poly.pdbx_strand_id
1 'polypeptide(L)'
;MAGIYSSNSFQVDFVMEILSKLVNRQIWRMPKLWVGFLKCISQTQPHSFRVLLQLPPPQLESALNKYPNLRGPLTAFVNQSSVQTSLPRYVNLWLGGLQF
;
A
#
# COMPACT_ATOMS: atom_id res chain seq x y z
N MET A 1 7.06 1.42 -31.05
CA MET A 1 6.90 0.35 -30.04
C MET A 1 5.99 0.81 -28.88
N ALA A 2 4.76 1.26 -29.15
CA ALA A 2 3.84 1.79 -28.12
C ALA A 2 2.53 0.97 -28.00
N GLY A 3 2.58 -0.33 -28.32
CA GLY A 3 1.38 -1.15 -28.54
C GLY A 3 1.07 -2.23 -27.49
N ILE A 4 1.89 -2.43 -26.45
CA ILE A 4 1.76 -3.59 -25.55
C ILE A 4 1.39 -3.22 -24.09
N TYR A 5 1.36 -1.93 -23.74
CA TYR A 5 1.03 -1.48 -22.37
C TYR A 5 -0.47 -1.26 -22.11
N SER A 6 -1.31 -1.26 -23.14
CA SER A 6 -2.73 -0.93 -22.98
C SER A 6 -3.58 -2.09 -22.43
N SER A 7 -3.23 -3.34 -22.72
CA SER A 7 -4.07 -4.49 -22.38
C SER A 7 -3.92 -5.02 -20.94
N ASN A 8 -2.88 -4.58 -20.19
CA ASN A 8 -2.63 -5.05 -18.82
C ASN A 8 -3.08 -4.06 -17.73
N SER A 9 -3.41 -2.82 -18.09
CA SER A 9 -3.72 -1.76 -17.12
C SER A 9 -5.10 -1.93 -16.48
N PHE A 10 -6.12 -2.32 -17.27
CA PHE A 10 -7.50 -2.44 -16.78
C PHE A 10 -7.66 -3.38 -15.59
N GLN A 11 -6.95 -4.51 -15.58
CA GLN A 11 -7.00 -5.46 -14.46
C GLN A 11 -6.36 -4.87 -13.19
N VAL A 12 -5.27 -4.12 -13.34
CA VAL A 12 -4.61 -3.44 -12.21
C VAL A 12 -5.50 -2.32 -11.67
N ASP A 13 -6.07 -1.49 -12.55
CA ASP A 13 -6.97 -0.40 -12.18
C ASP A 13 -8.22 -0.91 -11.44
N PHE A 14 -8.84 -1.98 -11.94
CA PHE A 14 -9.98 -2.63 -11.28
C PHE A 14 -9.62 -3.18 -9.90
N VAL A 15 -8.48 -3.85 -9.76
CA VAL A 15 -8.01 -4.37 -8.47
C VAL A 15 -7.72 -3.22 -7.50
N MET A 16 -7.08 -2.13 -7.93
CA MET A 16 -6.83 -0.97 -7.07
C MET A 16 -8.14 -0.31 -6.61
N GLU A 17 -9.15 -0.22 -7.47
CA GLU A 17 -10.47 0.29 -7.10
C GLU A 17 -11.14 -0.59 -6.04
N ILE A 18 -11.10 -1.91 -6.23
CA ILE A 18 -11.62 -2.87 -5.23
C ILE A 18 -10.86 -2.73 -3.91
N LEU A 19 -9.52 -2.75 -3.94
CA LEU A 19 -8.70 -2.63 -2.75
C LEU A 19 -8.98 -1.31 -2.01
N SER A 20 -9.14 -0.20 -2.72
CA SER A 20 -9.49 1.10 -2.13
C SER A 20 -10.87 1.07 -1.46
N LYS A 21 -11.87 0.49 -2.13
CA LYS A 21 -13.21 0.27 -1.54
C LYS A 21 -13.14 -0.61 -0.29
N LEU A 22 -12.30 -1.65 -0.29
CA LEU A 22 -12.08 -2.53 0.86
C LEU A 22 -11.47 -1.77 2.05
N VAL A 23 -10.49 -0.89 1.82
CA VAL A 23 -9.93 -0.03 2.88
C VAL A 23 -11.03 0.85 3.49
N ASN A 24 -11.88 1.47 2.65
CA ASN A 24 -13.00 2.29 3.14
C ASN A 24 -14.00 1.45 3.97
N ARG A 25 -14.25 0.19 3.57
CA ARG A 25 -15.11 -0.75 4.32
C ARG A 25 -14.50 -1.32 5.59
N GLN A 26 -13.31 -0.88 6.00
CA GLN A 26 -12.66 -1.31 7.23
C GLN A 26 -12.44 -2.83 7.31
N ILE A 27 -11.96 -3.44 6.23
CA ILE A 27 -11.70 -4.89 6.16
C ILE A 27 -10.85 -5.46 7.30
N TRP A 28 -10.07 -4.62 7.99
CA TRP A 28 -9.30 -5.02 9.16
C TRP A 28 -10.17 -5.53 10.32
N ARG A 29 -11.48 -5.21 10.34
CA ARG A 29 -12.43 -5.80 11.29
C ARG A 29 -12.75 -7.26 11.01
N MET A 30 -12.49 -7.75 9.79
CA MET A 30 -12.75 -9.11 9.36
C MET A 30 -11.43 -9.82 9.03
N PRO A 31 -10.87 -10.62 9.97
CA PRO A 31 -9.54 -11.21 9.83
C PRO A 31 -9.41 -12.11 8.60
N LYS A 32 -10.49 -12.79 8.18
CA LYS A 32 -10.51 -13.62 6.96
C LYS A 32 -10.27 -12.79 5.69
N LEU A 33 -10.90 -11.62 5.57
CA LEU A 33 -10.72 -10.72 4.43
C LEU A 33 -9.40 -9.96 4.52
N TRP A 34 -8.99 -9.58 5.73
CA TRP A 34 -7.73 -8.87 5.96
C TRP A 34 -6.51 -9.65 5.45
N VAL A 35 -6.43 -10.95 5.72
CA VAL A 35 -5.34 -11.79 5.22
C VAL A 35 -5.35 -11.86 3.69
N GLY A 36 -6.53 -12.00 3.07
CA GLY A 36 -6.67 -11.99 1.61
C GLY A 36 -6.22 -10.66 1.00
N PHE A 37 -6.63 -9.54 1.60
CA PHE A 37 -6.21 -8.20 1.18
C PHE A 37 -4.70 -8.03 1.21
N LEU A 38 -4.04 -8.43 2.30
CA LEU A 38 -2.58 -8.32 2.41
C LEU A 38 -1.86 -9.20 1.39
N LYS A 39 -2.40 -10.39 1.09
CA LYS A 39 -1.89 -11.26 0.03
C LYS A 39 -2.02 -10.60 -1.35
N CYS A 40 -3.16 -9.98 -1.65
CA CYS A 40 -3.36 -9.22 -2.87
C CYS A 40 -2.40 -8.03 -2.98
N ILE A 41 -2.22 -7.27 -1.89
CA ILE A 41 -1.26 -6.15 -1.83
C ILE A 41 0.14 -6.64 -2.18
N SER A 42 0.59 -7.74 -1.57
CA SER A 42 1.91 -8.33 -1.86
C SER A 42 2.07 -8.79 -3.30
N GLN A 43 1.00 -9.27 -3.94
CA GLN A 43 1.03 -9.75 -5.33
C GLN A 43 0.96 -8.62 -6.38
N THR A 44 0.34 -7.49 -6.01
CA THR A 44 0.12 -6.34 -6.91
C THR A 44 1.05 -5.17 -6.61
N GLN A 45 2.18 -5.44 -5.96
CA GLN A 45 3.26 -4.46 -5.82
C GLN A 45 3.86 -4.11 -7.19
N PRO A 46 4.28 -2.85 -7.41
CA PRO A 46 4.33 -1.74 -6.46
C PRO A 46 3.06 -0.86 -6.41
N HIS A 47 2.08 -1.08 -7.29
CA HIS A 47 0.91 -0.20 -7.43
C HIS A 47 0.00 -0.19 -6.19
N SER A 48 -0.14 -1.35 -5.54
CA SER A 48 -0.97 -1.56 -4.35
C SER A 48 -0.50 -0.80 -3.11
N PHE A 49 0.75 -0.33 -3.08
CA PHE A 49 1.28 0.45 -1.97
C PHE A 49 0.53 1.75 -1.72
N ARG A 50 -0.03 2.37 -2.77
CA ARG A 50 -0.87 3.56 -2.62
C ARG A 50 -2.15 3.27 -1.84
N VAL A 51 -2.69 2.07 -1.95
CA VAL A 51 -3.87 1.64 -1.16
C VAL A 51 -3.44 1.22 0.24
N LEU A 52 -2.28 0.58 0.38
CA LEU A 52 -1.72 0.24 1.69
C LEU A 52 -1.46 1.50 2.54
N LEU A 53 -0.96 2.58 1.92
CA LEU A 53 -0.72 3.87 2.59
C LEU A 53 -2.00 4.64 2.96
N GLN A 54 -3.16 4.27 2.39
CA GLN A 54 -4.46 4.83 2.80
C GLN A 54 -4.98 4.21 4.09
N LEU A 55 -4.38 3.11 4.56
CA LEU A 55 -4.77 2.51 5.84
C LEU A 55 -4.38 3.41 7.01
N PRO A 56 -5.14 3.36 8.11
CA PRO A 56 -4.75 4.09 9.29
C PRO A 56 -3.48 3.51 9.93
N PRO A 57 -2.74 4.33 10.71
CA PRO A 57 -1.46 3.97 11.32
C PRO A 57 -1.40 2.61 12.02
N PRO A 58 -2.34 2.24 12.91
CA PRO A 58 -2.25 0.97 13.63
C PRO A 58 -2.48 -0.25 12.72
N GLN A 59 -3.23 -0.09 11.64
CA GLN A 59 -3.49 -1.15 10.66
C GLN A 59 -2.31 -1.33 9.72
N LEU A 60 -1.64 -0.25 9.31
CA LEU A 60 -0.42 -0.33 8.53
C LEU A 60 0.67 -1.06 9.32
N GLU A 61 0.85 -0.72 10.59
CA GLU A 61 1.79 -1.43 11.46
C GLU A 61 1.44 -2.92 11.60
N SER A 62 0.16 -3.23 11.82
CA SER A 62 -0.33 -4.62 11.85
C SER A 62 -0.09 -5.38 10.53
N ALA A 63 -0.25 -4.70 9.38
CA ALA A 63 0.03 -5.25 8.05
C ALA A 63 1.52 -5.60 7.90
N LEU A 64 2.40 -4.68 8.29
CA LEU A 64 3.85 -4.85 8.21
C LEU A 64 4.37 -5.89 9.21
N ASN A 65 3.75 -6.01 10.38
CA ASN A 65 4.05 -7.09 11.33
C ASN A 65 3.66 -8.46 10.77
N LYS A 66 2.53 -8.55 10.04
CA LYS A 66 2.08 -9.79 9.41
C LYS A 66 2.93 -10.17 8.18
N TYR A 67 3.34 -9.18 7.40
CA TYR A 67 4.10 -9.33 6.16
C TYR A 67 5.34 -8.43 6.19
N PRO A 68 6.40 -8.83 6.92
CA PRO A 68 7.63 -8.03 7.05
C PRO A 68 8.36 -7.87 5.72
N ASN A 69 8.13 -8.79 4.77
CA ASN A 69 8.63 -8.72 3.40
C ASN A 69 8.13 -7.50 2.62
N LEU A 70 7.04 -6.83 3.06
CA LEU A 70 6.56 -5.61 2.44
C LEU A 70 7.33 -4.36 2.91
N ARG A 71 8.03 -4.41 4.04
CA ARG A 71 8.74 -3.24 4.61
C ARG A 71 9.82 -2.72 3.68
N GLY A 72 10.65 -3.61 3.13
CA GLY A 72 11.70 -3.26 2.17
C GLY A 72 11.15 -2.52 0.94
N PRO A 73 10.22 -3.13 0.17
CA PRO A 73 9.66 -2.50 -1.01
C PRO A 73 8.77 -1.29 -0.69
N LEU A 74 8.11 -1.21 0.47
CA LEU A 74 7.39 -0.01 0.91
C LEU A 74 8.36 1.15 1.19
N THR A 75 9.49 0.88 1.83
CA THR A 75 10.53 1.89 2.08
C THR A 75 11.13 2.38 0.76
N ALA A 76 11.43 1.46 -0.15
CA ALA A 76 11.88 1.80 -1.51
C ALA A 76 10.83 2.62 -2.28
N PHE A 77 9.54 2.26 -2.16
CA PHE A 77 8.44 3.00 -2.77
C PHE A 77 8.30 4.41 -2.19
N VAL A 78 8.40 4.59 -0.88
CA VAL A 78 8.37 5.93 -0.25
C VAL A 78 9.60 6.75 -0.63
N ASN A 79 10.77 6.13 -0.73
CA ASN A 79 12.00 6.81 -1.14
C ASN A 79 11.99 7.19 -2.64
N GLN A 80 11.46 6.33 -3.52
CA GLN A 80 11.28 6.62 -4.94
C GLN A 80 10.14 7.60 -5.22
N SER A 81 9.07 7.55 -4.42
CA SER A 81 8.02 8.57 -4.46
C SER A 81 8.49 9.79 -3.68
N SER A 82 9.44 10.51 -4.28
CA SER A 82 9.93 11.84 -3.92
C SER A 82 8.85 12.95 -3.88
N VAL A 83 7.60 12.57 -3.62
CA VAL A 83 6.49 13.43 -3.21
C VAL A 83 6.53 13.54 -1.68
N GLN A 84 7.59 14.16 -1.15
CA GLN A 84 7.66 14.59 0.26
C GLN A 84 6.56 15.60 0.63
N THR A 85 5.74 16.05 -0.34
CA THR A 85 4.80 17.15 -0.16
C THR A 85 3.38 16.74 0.25
N SER A 86 2.99 15.46 0.23
CA SER A 86 1.59 15.07 0.54
C SER A 86 1.40 13.80 1.38
N LEU A 87 2.46 13.15 1.86
CA LEU A 87 2.31 11.99 2.73
C LEU A 87 1.74 12.40 4.11
N PRO A 88 0.77 11.65 4.68
CA PRO A 88 0.24 11.92 6.01
C PRO A 88 1.38 11.95 7.04
N ARG A 89 1.42 12.99 7.89
CA ARG A 89 2.51 13.29 8.85
C ARG A 89 2.99 12.08 9.67
N TYR A 90 2.11 11.11 9.93
CA TYR A 90 2.44 9.85 10.61
C TYR A 90 3.53 9.03 9.88
N VAL A 91 3.49 8.94 8.54
CA VAL A 91 4.48 8.19 7.76
C VAL A 91 5.86 8.86 7.86
N ASN A 92 5.88 10.19 7.89
CA ASN A 92 7.10 10.97 8.05
C ASN A 92 7.70 10.82 9.46
N LEU A 93 6.85 10.74 10.50
CA LEU A 93 7.29 10.44 11.87
C LEU A 93 7.90 9.03 11.98
N TRP A 94 7.32 8.05 11.30
CA TRP A 94 7.81 6.66 11.35
C TRP A 94 9.08 6.40 10.55
N LEU A 95 9.33 7.17 9.49
CA LEU A 95 10.52 7.04 8.64
C LEU A 95 11.62 8.07 8.98
N GLY A 96 11.26 9.20 9.56
CA GLY A 96 12.13 10.37 9.76
C GLY A 96 12.32 10.80 11.21
N GLY A 97 11.87 10.02 12.21
CA GLY A 97 11.99 10.32 13.64
C GLY A 97 13.42 10.36 14.22
N LEU A 98 14.44 10.64 13.39
CA LEU A 98 15.85 10.81 13.78
C LEU A 98 16.49 12.02 13.07
N GLN A 99 15.71 13.04 12.73
CA GLN A 99 16.25 14.36 12.42
C GLN A 99 15.67 15.40 13.39
N PHE A 100 16.60 15.93 14.19
CA PHE A 100 16.51 16.88 15.31
C PHE A 100 16.18 16.29 16.68
#